data_AF-A0A383RSW7-F1
#
_entry.id   AF-A0A383RSW7-F1
#
_cell.length_a   1.000
_cell.length_b   1.000
_cell.length_c   1.000
_cell.angle_alpha   90.00
_cell.angle_beta   90.00
_cell.angle_gamma   90.00
#
_symmetry.space_group_name_H-M   'P 1'
#
loop_
_entity.id
_entity.type
_entity.pdbx_description
1 polymer ?
#
loop_
_entity_poly.entity_id
_entity_poly.type
_entity_poly.pdbx_seq_one_letter_code
_entity_poly.pdbx_strand_id
1 'polypeptide(L)'
;MPDLDFLHISLADQCLYGFARGQLRVRLAVSTARNGAGELNGSGCTPRGLHQVRAKIGAGLPEAAVLRGRRWTGEVWSPALHAACPGRDWILSRILWLSGCEPGINRLGQVDTFRRYIYLHGTPDTEPMGMPLSHGCVRLRNHDLLALFERVPLHCPVRIDEAACPQWAALTIL
;
A
#
# COMPACT_ATOMS: atom_id res chain seq x y z
N MET A 1 16.35 9.03 -7.52
CA MET A 1 16.18 8.05 -8.61
C MET A 1 15.59 6.79 -8.00
N PRO A 2 14.69 6.08 -8.71
CA PRO A 2 14.17 4.81 -8.23
C PRO A 2 15.31 3.80 -8.06
N ASP A 3 15.38 3.17 -6.89
CA ASP A 3 16.44 2.24 -6.51
C ASP A 3 15.91 0.89 -6.01
N LEU A 4 14.65 0.86 -5.55
CA LEU A 4 14.03 -0.37 -5.07
C LEU A 4 13.59 -1.25 -6.24
N ASP A 5 13.96 -2.52 -6.20
CA ASP A 5 13.64 -3.51 -7.24
C ASP A 5 12.67 -4.60 -6.76
N PHE A 6 12.34 -4.64 -5.47
CA PHE A 6 11.34 -5.55 -4.93
C PHE A 6 10.72 -5.02 -3.64
N LEU A 7 9.40 -5.21 -3.48
CA LEU A 7 8.70 -4.98 -2.22
C LEU A 7 8.08 -6.28 -1.72
N HIS A 8 8.16 -6.50 -0.41
CA HIS A 8 7.45 -7.57 0.28
C HIS A 8 6.56 -6.98 1.37
N ILE A 9 5.29 -7.37 1.41
CA ILE A 9 4.33 -6.96 2.43
C ILE A 9 3.95 -8.21 3.22
N SER A 10 4.34 -8.25 4.49
CA SER A 10 3.97 -9.32 5.41
C SER A 10 2.72 -8.91 6.17
N LEU A 11 1.67 -9.73 6.09
CA LEU A 11 0.44 -9.49 6.85
C LEU A 11 0.62 -9.82 8.34
N ALA A 12 1.40 -10.85 8.70
CA ALA A 12 1.70 -11.15 10.10
C ALA A 12 2.49 -10.02 10.77
N ASP A 13 3.49 -9.48 10.09
CA ASP A 13 4.33 -8.40 10.65
C ASP A 13 3.65 -7.03 10.54
N GLN A 14 2.59 -6.90 9.72
CA GLN A 14 2.01 -5.62 9.31
C GLN A 14 3.09 -4.64 8.84
N CYS A 15 3.96 -5.14 7.97
CA CYS A 15 5.16 -4.43 7.56
C CYS A 15 5.42 -4.56 6.07
N LEU A 16 5.91 -3.48 5.47
CA LEU A 16 6.46 -3.45 4.13
C LEU A 16 7.99 -3.41 4.22
N TYR A 17 8.61 -4.38 3.57
CA TYR A 17 10.05 -4.51 3.38
C TYR A 17 10.40 -4.18 1.93
N GLY A 18 11.27 -3.19 1.72
CA GLY A 18 11.73 -2.79 0.39
C GLY A 18 13.19 -3.16 0.17
N PHE A 19 13.50 -3.70 -1.00
CA PHE A 19 14.82 -4.22 -1.35
C PHE A 19 15.42 -3.52 -2.57
N ALA A 20 16.74 -3.46 -2.60
CA ALA A 20 17.53 -3.12 -3.78
C ALA A 20 18.65 -4.14 -3.91
N ARG A 21 18.71 -4.86 -5.04
CA ARG A 21 19.72 -5.89 -5.35
C ARG A 21 19.84 -6.94 -4.23
N GLY A 22 18.69 -7.37 -3.70
CA GLY A 22 18.61 -8.35 -2.62
C GLY A 22 18.93 -7.82 -1.21
N GLN A 23 19.31 -6.54 -1.07
CA GLN A 23 19.57 -5.92 0.23
C GLN A 23 18.33 -5.21 0.75
N LEU A 24 18.00 -5.40 2.03
CA LEU A 24 16.92 -4.68 2.68
C LEU A 24 17.31 -3.20 2.82
N ARG A 25 16.45 -2.30 2.33
CA ARG A 25 16.68 -0.84 2.33
C ARG A 25 15.59 -0.04 3.02
N VAL A 26 14.41 -0.63 3.18
CA VAL A 26 13.23 0.04 3.72
C VAL A 26 12.48 -0.95 4.58
N ARG A 27 12.03 -0.49 5.75
CA ARG A 27 11.09 -1.20 6.61
C ARG A 27 10.07 -0.20 7.14
N LEU A 28 8.81 -0.36 6.75
CA LEU A 28 7.73 0.57 7.06
C LEU A 28 6.57 -0.19 7.70
N ALA A 29 6.07 0.30 8.83
CA ALA A 29 4.82 -0.21 9.38
C ALA A 29 3.67 0.11 8.40
N VAL A 30 2.78 -0.85 8.21
CA VAL A 30 1.60 -0.68 7.36
C VAL A 30 0.34 -1.07 8.11
N SER A 31 -0.82 -0.77 7.53
CA SER A 31 -2.09 -1.36 7.95
C SER A 31 -2.77 -2.01 6.75
N THR A 32 -2.95 -3.32 6.81
CA THR A 32 -3.65 -4.10 5.78
C THR A 32 -5.11 -4.33 6.16
N ALA A 33 -5.85 -5.10 5.36
CA ALA A 33 -7.27 -5.29 5.56
C ALA A 33 -7.64 -5.89 6.90
N ARG A 34 -8.65 -5.32 7.56
CA ARG A 34 -9.28 -5.90 8.77
C ARG A 34 -9.78 -7.32 8.54
N ASN A 35 -10.27 -7.61 7.32
CA ASN A 35 -10.81 -8.92 6.96
C ASN A 35 -9.71 -9.96 6.65
N GLY A 36 -8.43 -9.59 6.79
CA GLY A 36 -7.30 -10.48 6.55
C GLY A 36 -6.99 -10.65 5.06
N ALA A 37 -6.46 -11.82 4.73
CA ALA A 37 -6.06 -12.18 3.38
C ALA A 37 -7.25 -12.64 2.52
N GLY A 38 -7.23 -12.32 1.22
CA GLY A 38 -8.24 -12.81 0.30
C GLY A 38 -8.33 -12.03 -1.02
N GLU A 39 -8.59 -12.77 -2.10
CA GLU A 39 -8.48 -12.27 -3.45
C GLU A 39 -9.83 -11.96 -4.09
N LEU A 40 -10.92 -12.54 -3.57
CA LEU A 40 -12.27 -12.37 -4.11
C LEU A 40 -12.72 -10.91 -4.11
N ASN A 41 -13.32 -10.48 -5.21
CA ASN A 41 -13.94 -9.17 -5.35
C ASN A 41 -15.07 -9.00 -4.31
N GLY A 42 -15.13 -7.81 -3.70
CA GLY A 42 -16.09 -7.52 -2.63
C GLY A 42 -15.76 -8.11 -1.25
N SER A 43 -14.67 -8.88 -1.10
CA SER A 43 -14.30 -9.48 0.21
C SER A 43 -13.83 -8.46 1.25
N GLY A 44 -13.34 -7.29 0.82
CA GLY A 44 -12.65 -6.34 1.71
C GLY A 44 -11.29 -6.83 2.23
N CYS A 45 -10.79 -7.97 1.76
CA CYS A 45 -9.50 -8.53 2.16
C CYS A 45 -8.33 -7.95 1.34
N THR A 46 -7.11 -8.03 1.85
CA THR A 46 -5.89 -7.73 1.08
C THR A 46 -5.50 -8.96 0.25
N PRO A 47 -5.35 -8.86 -1.09
CA PRO A 47 -4.99 -10.02 -1.91
C PRO A 47 -3.54 -10.44 -1.70
N ARG A 48 -3.29 -11.75 -1.71
CA ARG A 48 -1.95 -12.34 -1.64
C ARG A 48 -1.34 -12.55 -3.02
N GLY A 49 -0.09 -13.02 -3.01
CA GLY A 49 0.64 -13.45 -4.19
C GLY A 49 1.46 -12.32 -4.82
N LEU A 50 1.96 -12.58 -6.02
CA LEU A 50 2.78 -11.64 -6.76
C LEU A 50 1.92 -10.60 -7.48
N HIS A 51 2.32 -9.35 -7.32
CA HIS A 51 1.78 -8.18 -7.96
C HIS A 51 2.91 -7.37 -8.60
N GLN A 52 2.52 -6.31 -9.31
CA GLN A 52 3.42 -5.26 -9.76
C GLN A 52 2.81 -3.89 -9.51
N VAL A 53 3.67 -2.88 -9.31
CA VAL A 53 3.25 -1.48 -9.36
C VAL A 53 2.89 -1.11 -10.79
N ARG A 54 1.59 -1.11 -11.11
CA ARG A 54 1.08 -0.87 -12.46
C ARG A 54 1.01 0.61 -12.80
N ALA A 55 0.70 1.45 -11.83
CA ALA A 55 0.60 2.89 -12.00
C ALA A 55 1.03 3.63 -10.72
N LYS A 56 1.49 4.86 -10.91
CA LYS A 56 1.89 5.80 -9.86
C LYS A 56 1.07 7.07 -10.03
N ILE A 57 0.35 7.49 -8.99
CA ILE A 57 -0.55 8.64 -9.05
C ILE A 57 -0.22 9.62 -7.94
N GLY A 58 -0.29 10.91 -8.26
CA GLY A 58 -0.14 12.01 -7.31
C GLY A 58 1.25 12.64 -7.27
N ALA A 59 2.14 12.32 -8.21
CA ALA A 59 3.43 13.01 -8.33
C ALA A 59 3.22 14.54 -8.38
N GLY A 60 4.02 15.27 -7.60
CA GLY A 60 3.93 16.74 -7.49
C GLY A 60 2.76 17.29 -6.65
N LEU A 61 1.83 16.44 -6.17
CA LEU A 61 0.76 16.90 -5.28
C LEU A 61 1.29 17.19 -3.88
N PRO A 62 0.63 18.08 -3.10
CA PRO A 62 1.00 18.31 -1.71
C PRO A 62 0.91 17.02 -0.88
N GLU A 63 1.68 16.97 0.21
CA GLU A 63 1.46 15.97 1.25
C GLU A 63 0.02 16.07 1.77
N ALA A 64 -0.56 14.94 2.13
CA ALA A 64 -1.95 14.83 2.58
C ALA A 64 -3.00 15.22 1.51
N ALA A 65 -2.63 15.39 0.24
CA ALA A 65 -3.56 15.56 -0.87
C ALA A 65 -4.62 14.45 -0.88
N VAL A 66 -5.90 14.82 -0.90
CA VAL A 66 -7.00 13.85 -0.86
C VAL A 66 -7.30 13.33 -2.26
N LEU A 67 -7.22 12.01 -2.44
CA LEU A 67 -7.45 11.34 -3.71
C LEU A 67 -8.79 10.60 -3.69
N ARG A 68 -9.62 10.81 -4.72
CA ARG A 68 -10.87 10.06 -4.95
C ARG A 68 -10.90 9.58 -6.39
N GLY A 69 -11.20 8.30 -6.60
CA GLY A 69 -11.20 7.74 -7.96
C GLY A 69 -9.87 7.94 -8.69
N ARG A 70 -8.74 7.89 -7.95
CA ARG A 70 -7.38 8.15 -8.44
C ARG A 70 -7.13 9.57 -8.97
N ARG A 71 -7.93 10.55 -8.55
CA ARG A 71 -7.76 11.98 -8.90
C ARG A 71 -7.71 12.82 -7.65
N TRP A 72 -6.92 13.89 -7.69
CA TRP A 72 -6.93 14.88 -6.62
C TRP A 72 -8.28 15.58 -6.56
N THR A 73 -8.84 15.71 -5.36
CA THR A 73 -10.10 16.42 -5.15
C THR A 73 -9.91 17.94 -5.06
N GLY A 74 -8.65 18.42 -5.01
CA GLY A 74 -8.31 19.80 -4.65
C GLY A 74 -8.16 19.99 -3.13
N GLU A 75 -8.60 19.03 -2.32
CA GLU A 75 -8.48 19.09 -0.86
C GLU A 75 -7.11 18.59 -0.39
N VAL A 76 -6.63 19.17 0.70
CA VAL A 76 -5.54 18.63 1.53
C VAL A 76 -6.13 18.25 2.87
N TRP A 77 -5.86 17.03 3.33
CA TRP A 77 -6.38 16.53 4.58
C TRP A 77 -5.91 17.38 5.76
N SER A 78 -6.81 17.62 6.70
CA SER A 78 -6.55 18.27 7.97
C SER A 78 -7.44 17.64 9.05
N PRO A 79 -7.10 17.78 10.35
CA PRO A 79 -7.97 17.32 11.43
C PRO A 79 -9.39 17.89 11.36
N ALA A 80 -9.54 19.16 10.96
CA ALA A 80 -10.85 19.79 10.78
C ALA A 80 -11.66 19.13 9.65
N LEU A 81 -11.02 18.86 8.50
CA LEU A 81 -11.67 18.16 7.39
C LEU A 81 -12.00 16.70 7.77
N HIS A 82 -11.15 16.05 8.56
CA HIS A 82 -11.44 14.72 9.10
C HIS A 82 -12.71 14.72 9.95
N ALA A 83 -12.80 15.64 10.92
CA ALA A 83 -13.94 15.76 11.82
C ALA A 83 -15.25 16.07 11.09
N ALA A 84 -15.19 16.83 10.00
CA ALA A 84 -16.34 17.15 9.17
C ALA A 84 -16.84 15.97 8.30
N CYS A 85 -16.04 14.90 8.15
CA CYS A 85 -16.34 13.75 7.29
C CYS A 85 -16.12 12.42 8.04
N PRO A 86 -16.89 12.14 9.11
CA PRO A 86 -16.69 10.94 9.93
C PRO A 86 -16.90 9.67 9.09
N GLY A 87 -16.03 8.68 9.29
CA GLY A 87 -16.10 7.38 8.61
C GLY A 87 -15.68 7.37 7.14
N ARG A 88 -15.24 8.50 6.57
CA ARG A 88 -14.68 8.54 5.21
C ARG A 88 -13.37 7.75 5.16
N ASP A 89 -13.24 6.85 4.18
CA ASP A 89 -11.95 6.22 3.89
C ASP A 89 -11.05 7.20 3.14
N TRP A 90 -9.92 7.53 3.74
CA TRP A 90 -8.99 8.55 3.26
C TRP A 90 -7.85 7.91 2.48
N ILE A 91 -7.78 8.23 1.18
CA ILE A 91 -6.63 7.93 0.32
C ILE A 91 -5.86 9.23 0.13
N LEU A 92 -4.66 9.29 0.71
CA LEU A 92 -3.89 10.54 0.78
C LEU A 92 -2.56 10.45 0.04
N SER A 93 -2.03 11.63 -0.27
CA SER A 93 -0.67 11.90 -0.77
C SER A 93 -0.35 11.29 -2.13
N ARG A 94 -0.22 9.96 -2.21
CA ARG A 94 0.13 9.21 -3.43
C ARG A 94 -0.64 7.90 -3.49
N ILE A 95 -0.65 7.30 -4.68
CA ILE A 95 -1.11 5.91 -4.87
C ILE A 95 -0.05 5.16 -5.69
N LEU A 96 0.41 4.02 -5.18
CA LEU A 96 1.01 2.96 -5.99
C LEU A 96 -0.08 1.92 -6.26
N TRP A 97 -0.58 1.86 -7.49
CA TRP A 97 -1.68 0.97 -7.85
C TRP A 97 -1.15 -0.40 -8.27
N LEU A 98 -1.59 -1.44 -7.58
CA LEU A 98 -1.16 -2.80 -7.82
C LEU A 98 -1.99 -3.49 -8.89
N SER A 99 -1.33 -4.29 -9.71
CA SER A 99 -1.96 -5.31 -10.56
C SER A 99 -1.43 -6.67 -10.15
N GLY A 100 -2.32 -7.65 -9.99
CA GLY A 100 -1.93 -9.04 -9.78
C GLY A 100 -1.22 -9.60 -11.00
N CYS A 101 -0.33 -10.56 -10.77
CA CYS A 101 0.46 -11.24 -11.79
C CYS A 101 0.04 -12.70 -12.01
N GLU A 102 -0.77 -13.28 -11.12
CA GLU A 102 -1.07 -14.71 -11.06
C GLU A 102 -2.53 -15.00 -11.48
N PRO A 103 -2.79 -15.51 -12.70
CA PRO A 103 -4.14 -15.80 -13.17
C PRO A 103 -4.89 -16.77 -12.27
N GLY A 104 -6.14 -16.44 -11.93
CA GLY A 104 -6.98 -17.29 -11.06
C GLY A 104 -6.64 -17.18 -9.57
N ILE A 105 -5.53 -16.54 -9.20
CA ILE A 105 -5.18 -16.23 -7.82
C ILE A 105 -5.48 -14.76 -7.51
N ASN A 106 -4.81 -13.83 -8.19
CA ASN A 106 -4.96 -12.39 -7.94
C ASN A 106 -5.10 -11.55 -9.24
N ARG A 107 -5.23 -12.24 -10.38
CA ARG A 107 -5.34 -11.66 -11.71
C ARG A 107 -6.49 -12.32 -12.50
N LEU A 108 -7.22 -11.51 -13.25
CA LEU A 108 -8.40 -11.89 -14.03
C LEU A 108 -9.58 -12.40 -13.19
N GLY A 109 -10.76 -12.49 -13.82
CA GLY A 109 -11.97 -13.02 -13.19
C GLY A 109 -12.39 -12.26 -11.93
N GLN A 110 -12.90 -13.01 -10.95
CA GLN A 110 -13.39 -12.48 -9.67
C GLN A 110 -12.27 -12.15 -8.68
N VAL A 111 -11.02 -12.42 -9.02
CA VAL A 111 -9.88 -12.23 -8.12
C VAL A 111 -8.94 -11.11 -8.56
N ASP A 112 -9.31 -10.37 -9.61
CA ASP A 112 -8.44 -9.39 -10.24
C ASP A 112 -8.13 -8.19 -9.33
N THR A 113 -6.90 -8.14 -8.83
CA THR A 113 -6.44 -7.09 -7.91
C THR A 113 -6.52 -5.68 -8.50
N PHE A 114 -6.26 -5.53 -9.80
CA PHE A 114 -6.29 -4.23 -10.45
C PHE A 114 -7.72 -3.68 -10.49
N ARG A 115 -8.69 -4.53 -10.88
CA ARG A 115 -10.13 -4.22 -10.87
C ARG A 115 -10.69 -3.97 -9.48
N ARG A 116 -10.09 -4.60 -8.46
CA ARG A 116 -10.40 -4.40 -7.04
C ARG A 116 -9.81 -3.11 -6.45
N TYR A 117 -9.08 -2.31 -7.23
CA TYR A 117 -8.55 -1.02 -6.80
C TYR A 117 -7.62 -1.09 -5.58
N ILE A 118 -6.78 -2.12 -5.51
CA ILE A 118 -5.84 -2.29 -4.39
C ILE A 118 -4.62 -1.39 -4.57
N TYR A 119 -4.32 -0.60 -3.54
CA TYR A 119 -3.27 0.41 -3.54
C TYR A 119 -2.32 0.25 -2.36
N LEU A 120 -1.11 0.76 -2.52
CA LEU A 120 -0.36 1.35 -1.40
C LEU A 120 -0.65 2.85 -1.41
N HIS A 121 -1.15 3.39 -0.30
CA HIS A 121 -1.54 4.81 -0.23
C HIS A 121 -1.34 5.43 1.16
N GLY A 122 -1.31 6.76 1.19
CA GLY A 122 -1.11 7.54 2.39
C GLY A 122 -2.40 7.58 3.19
N THR A 123 -2.29 7.74 4.49
CA THR A 123 -3.44 7.72 5.40
C THR A 123 -3.29 8.78 6.49
N PRO A 124 -4.39 9.25 7.11
CA PRO A 124 -4.32 10.17 8.25
C PRO A 124 -3.47 9.62 9.40
N ASP A 125 -2.82 10.51 10.15
CA ASP A 125 -2.02 10.09 11.31
C ASP A 125 -2.86 9.50 12.44
N THR A 126 -4.17 9.75 12.42
CA THR A 126 -5.16 9.16 13.34
C THR A 126 -5.41 7.67 13.09
N GLU A 127 -5.11 7.16 11.90
CA GLU A 127 -5.25 5.72 11.62
C GLU A 127 -4.07 4.96 12.24
N PRO A 128 -4.29 3.81 12.89
CA PRO A 128 -3.20 3.02 13.47
C PRO A 128 -2.37 2.30 12.39
N MET A 129 -1.08 2.12 12.65
CA MET A 129 -0.14 1.33 11.83
C MET A 129 0.35 0.11 12.63
N GLY A 130 0.80 -0.93 11.94
CA GLY A 130 1.23 -2.18 12.57
C GLY A 130 0.07 -3.12 12.94
N MET A 131 -1.14 -2.86 12.44
CA MET A 131 -2.31 -3.70 12.67
C MET A 131 -3.31 -3.65 11.49
N PRO A 132 -4.06 -4.74 11.23
CA PRO A 132 -4.96 -4.84 10.09
C PRO A 132 -6.27 -4.07 10.32
N LEU A 133 -6.41 -2.89 9.72
CA LEU A 133 -7.60 -2.03 9.89
C LEU A 133 -8.07 -1.32 8.61
N SER A 134 -7.47 -1.60 7.46
CA SER A 134 -7.93 -1.08 6.17
C SER A 134 -9.15 -1.84 5.61
N HIS A 135 -9.68 -1.37 4.47
CA HIS A 135 -10.77 -1.99 3.72
C HIS A 135 -10.30 -2.86 2.53
N GLY A 136 -9.01 -3.23 2.47
CA GLY A 136 -8.43 -4.02 1.38
C GLY A 136 -7.07 -3.52 0.94
N CYS A 137 -6.90 -2.20 0.85
CA CYS A 137 -5.64 -1.55 0.48
C CYS A 137 -4.57 -1.70 1.58
N VAL A 138 -3.33 -1.32 1.25
CA VAL A 138 -2.23 -1.23 2.21
C VAL A 138 -2.00 0.23 2.53
N ARG A 139 -2.26 0.61 3.78
CA ARG A 139 -2.10 1.99 4.27
C ARG A 139 -0.67 2.20 4.77
N LEU A 140 -0.11 3.36 4.46
CA LEU A 140 1.15 3.86 4.97
C LEU A 140 0.98 5.27 5.55
N ARG A 141 1.91 5.70 6.40
CA ARG A 141 2.03 7.12 6.76
C ARG A 141 2.34 7.96 5.50
N ASN A 142 1.91 9.22 5.51
CA ASN A 142 2.08 10.10 4.35
C ASN A 142 3.56 10.30 4.00
N HIS A 143 4.40 10.64 4.97
CA HIS A 143 5.85 10.80 4.77
C HIS A 143 6.52 9.52 4.25
N ASP A 144 6.16 8.37 4.81
CA ASP A 144 6.69 7.06 4.39
C ASP A 144 6.32 6.75 2.95
N LEU A 145 5.06 6.99 2.57
CA LEU A 145 4.63 6.78 1.20
C LEU A 145 5.32 7.74 0.25
N LEU A 146 5.50 9.01 0.60
CA LEU A 146 6.20 9.98 -0.25
C LEU A 146 7.64 9.51 -0.51
N ALA A 147 8.35 9.07 0.52
CA ALA A 147 9.70 8.53 0.39
C ALA A 147 9.71 7.24 -0.46
N LEU A 148 8.78 6.31 -0.21
CA LEU A 148 8.64 5.07 -0.99
C LEU A 148 8.31 5.37 -2.46
N PHE A 149 7.45 6.34 -2.71
CA PHE A 149 6.99 6.70 -4.05
C PHE A 149 8.14 7.13 -4.96
N GLU A 150 9.11 7.89 -4.47
CA GLU A 150 10.27 8.30 -5.27
C GLU A 150 11.23 7.15 -5.59
N ARG A 151 11.23 6.12 -4.73
CA ARG A 151 12.17 5.00 -4.79
C ARG A 151 11.69 3.81 -5.61
N VAL A 152 10.38 3.65 -5.76
CA VAL A 152 9.76 2.50 -6.43
C VAL A 152 9.50 2.79 -7.92
N PRO A 153 10.10 2.05 -8.87
CA PRO A 153 9.80 2.19 -10.30
C PRO A 153 8.45 1.59 -10.67
N LEU A 154 7.93 1.95 -11.85
CA LEU A 154 6.85 1.18 -12.47
C LEU A 154 7.30 -0.26 -12.70
N HIS A 155 6.37 -1.19 -12.63
CA HIS A 155 6.60 -2.64 -12.74
C HIS A 155 7.47 -3.25 -11.63
N CYS A 156 7.81 -2.49 -10.57
CA CYS A 156 8.41 -3.06 -9.37
C CYS A 156 7.52 -4.21 -8.86
N PRO A 157 8.06 -5.43 -8.72
CA PRO A 157 7.32 -6.56 -8.18
C PRO A 157 7.00 -6.37 -6.70
N VAL A 158 5.79 -6.73 -6.32
CA VAL A 158 5.29 -6.64 -4.94
C VAL A 158 4.75 -8.00 -4.55
N ARG A 159 5.36 -8.64 -3.55
CA ARG A 159 4.84 -9.87 -2.95
C ARG A 159 4.00 -9.50 -1.73
N ILE A 160 2.79 -10.02 -1.63
CA ILE A 160 1.97 -9.94 -0.42
C ILE A 160 1.80 -11.35 0.12
N ASP A 161 2.21 -11.56 1.37
CA ASP A 161 2.24 -12.88 2.01
C ASP A 161 1.72 -12.81 3.45
N GLU A 162 1.15 -13.91 3.93
CA GLU A 162 0.66 -14.02 5.30
C GLU A 162 1.79 -14.25 6.30
N ALA A 163 2.89 -14.86 5.86
CA ALA A 163 3.98 -15.28 6.74
C ALA A 163 4.72 -14.11 7.39
N ALA A 164 5.14 -14.31 8.64
CA ALA A 164 6.07 -13.42 9.33
C ALA A 164 7.46 -13.49 8.71
N CYS A 165 8.21 -12.40 8.76
CA CYS A 165 9.55 -12.29 8.21
C CYS A 165 10.57 -11.93 9.31
N PRO A 166 10.80 -12.80 10.32
CA PRO A 166 11.69 -12.50 11.44
C PRO A 166 13.12 -12.14 11.00
N GLN A 167 13.58 -12.75 9.90
CA GLN A 167 14.87 -12.47 9.29
C GLN A 167 15.01 -11.05 8.75
N TRP A 168 13.92 -10.32 8.50
CA TRP A 168 13.95 -8.92 8.05
C TRP A 168 13.49 -7.96 9.13
N ALA A 169 12.58 -8.40 10.01
CA ALA A 169 12.12 -7.62 11.15
C ALA A 169 13.28 -7.26 12.11
N ALA A 170 14.23 -8.17 12.32
CA ALA A 170 15.34 -7.98 13.24
C ALA A 170 16.58 -7.31 12.60
N LEU A 171 16.65 -7.19 11.27
CA LEU A 171 17.84 -6.65 10.60
C LEU A 171 18.00 -5.15 10.83
N THR A 172 19.23 -4.71 11.06
CA THR A 172 19.57 -3.29 10.99
C THR A 172 19.67 -2.90 9.52
N ILE A 173 18.99 -1.81 9.15
CA ILE A 173 19.12 -1.22 7.82
C ILE A 173 20.32 -0.27 7.88
N LEU A 174 21.35 -0.58 7.09
CA LEU A 174 22.56 0.24 6.92
C LEU A 174 22.36 1.31 5.85
#